data_AF-A0A4S9KGB1-F1
#
_entry.id   AF-A0A4S9KGB1-F1
#
_cell.length_a   1.000
_cell.length_b   1.000
_cell.length_c   1.000
_cell.angle_alpha   90.00
_cell.angle_beta   90.00
_cell.angle_gamma   90.00
#
_symmetry.space_group_name_H-M   'P 1'
#
loop_
_entity.id
_entity.type
_entity.pdbx_description
1 polymer ?
#
loop_
_entity_poly.entity_id
_entity_poly.type
_entity_poly.pdbx_seq_one_letter_code
_entity_poly.pdbx_strand_id
1 'polypeptide(L)'
;MAPTTPKTPKKVMPAKKLATPSTPGSPSPRIRKSQTEAPDLGTELTFILLGDGPKASRKTFVVHKNLLMTVSGFFAMGLTSSFKEAESGIFEMEEEDPDVFSIFIHWIYFNRLFTMKTSPSSATDEDSEEWDCLPRLYTLGERLDAPRFKDAVISATIEKVKESQVMPDNWATYVYQNTVAPCGLRRLIVDFHVFAHQGKLLKKGACPDADEPEGDFLQDAMARMVDAGHSVFTTAAQMPWANPCDYHEHGEEVCHLVEDSGVASLGSSSTLPSTPLRRSTRRTPHAASL
;
A
#
# COMPACT_ATOMS: atom_id res chain seq x y z
N MET A 1 -14.60 -77.89 -50.68
CA MET A 1 -14.15 -78.68 -49.52
C MET A 1 -13.50 -77.74 -48.53
N ALA A 2 -14.00 -77.72 -47.29
CA ALA A 2 -13.35 -77.03 -46.17
C ALA A 2 -11.97 -77.64 -45.86
N PRO A 3 -11.11 -76.95 -45.09
CA PRO A 3 -11.07 -77.29 -43.68
C PRO A 3 -10.92 -76.10 -42.72
N THR A 4 -11.48 -76.30 -41.54
CA THR A 4 -11.41 -75.50 -40.30
C THR A 4 -10.03 -75.57 -39.62
N THR A 5 -9.65 -74.54 -38.86
CA THR A 5 -8.94 -74.56 -37.54
C THR A 5 -8.67 -73.08 -37.09
N PRO A 6 -8.16 -72.77 -35.87
CA PRO A 6 -8.97 -72.43 -34.69
C PRO A 6 -8.60 -71.07 -34.03
N LYS A 7 -9.33 -70.71 -32.95
CA LYS A 7 -9.32 -69.44 -32.21
C LYS A 7 -8.00 -69.07 -31.50
N THR A 8 -7.71 -67.76 -31.46
CA THR A 8 -6.71 -67.08 -30.60
C THR A 8 -7.33 -65.87 -29.85
N PRO A 9 -6.72 -65.40 -28.74
CA PRO A 9 -7.44 -64.82 -27.59
C PRO A 9 -7.67 -63.29 -27.64
N LYS A 10 -8.62 -62.84 -26.82
CA LYS A 10 -9.09 -61.44 -26.67
C LYS A 10 -7.96 -60.47 -26.28
N LYS A 11 -7.81 -59.41 -27.07
CA LYS A 11 -6.88 -58.29 -26.84
C LYS A 11 -7.50 -57.26 -25.88
N VAL A 12 -6.82 -57.00 -24.77
CA VAL A 12 -7.17 -55.95 -23.79
C VAL A 12 -6.85 -54.57 -24.40
N MET A 13 -7.80 -53.64 -24.31
CA MET A 13 -7.63 -52.25 -24.75
C MET A 13 -6.93 -51.42 -23.65
N PRO A 14 -6.04 -50.47 -24.00
CA PRO A 14 -5.42 -49.60 -23.01
C PRO A 14 -6.37 -48.46 -22.61
N ALA A 15 -6.39 -48.14 -21.32
CA ALA A 15 -7.17 -47.06 -20.74
C ALA A 15 -6.69 -45.69 -21.24
N LYS A 16 -7.65 -44.83 -21.60
CA LYS A 16 -7.46 -43.46 -22.07
C LYS A 16 -7.01 -42.58 -20.90
N LYS A 17 -5.78 -42.09 -20.91
CA LYS A 17 -5.24 -41.18 -19.88
C LYS A 17 -5.95 -39.83 -20.01
N LEU A 18 -6.78 -39.50 -19.02
CA LEU A 18 -7.51 -38.25 -18.93
C LEU A 18 -6.50 -37.10 -18.73
N ALA A 19 -6.47 -36.15 -19.67
CA ALA A 19 -5.64 -34.96 -19.55
C ALA A 19 -6.19 -34.05 -18.46
N THR A 20 -5.34 -33.72 -17.48
CA THR A 20 -5.61 -32.69 -16.47
C THR A 20 -5.62 -31.30 -17.13
N PRO A 21 -6.58 -30.42 -16.80
CA PRO A 21 -6.58 -29.05 -17.31
C PRO A 21 -5.42 -28.27 -16.66
N SER A 22 -4.51 -27.77 -17.49
CA SER A 22 -3.46 -26.86 -17.06
C SER A 22 -4.06 -25.47 -16.80
N THR A 23 -3.92 -25.00 -15.57
CA THR A 23 -4.15 -23.61 -15.17
C THR A 23 -3.39 -22.64 -16.09
N PRO A 24 -3.97 -21.52 -16.56
CA PRO A 24 -3.21 -20.52 -17.31
C PRO A 24 -2.15 -19.92 -16.39
N GLY A 25 -0.87 -20.12 -16.73
CA GLY A 25 0.23 -19.48 -16.02
C GLY A 25 0.15 -17.96 -16.21
N SER A 26 0.32 -17.21 -15.12
CA SER A 26 0.49 -15.75 -15.16
C SER A 26 1.57 -15.39 -16.18
N PRO A 27 1.36 -14.42 -17.09
CA PRO A 27 2.35 -14.06 -18.08
C PRO A 27 3.65 -13.63 -17.38
N SER A 28 4.77 -14.23 -17.78
CA SER A 28 6.08 -13.88 -17.22
C SER A 28 6.38 -12.39 -17.47
N PRO A 29 6.96 -11.67 -16.49
CA PRO A 29 7.26 -10.25 -16.64
C PRO A 29 8.21 -10.05 -17.83
N ARG A 30 7.88 -9.10 -18.71
CA ARG A 30 8.67 -8.84 -19.91
C ARG A 30 9.93 -8.08 -19.52
N ILE A 31 11.08 -8.77 -19.57
CA ILE A 31 12.39 -8.19 -19.21
C ILE A 31 12.84 -7.08 -20.18
N ARG A 32 12.48 -7.18 -21.47
CA ARG A 32 12.83 -6.18 -22.49
C ARG A 32 11.71 -5.14 -22.63
N LYS A 33 12.02 -3.88 -22.31
CA LYS A 33 11.16 -2.69 -22.48
C LYS A 33 11.75 -1.76 -23.55
N SER A 34 10.96 -0.80 -24.04
CA SER A 34 11.46 0.23 -24.96
C SER A 34 12.56 1.06 -24.29
N GLN A 35 13.54 1.53 -25.07
CA GLN A 35 14.55 2.48 -24.56
C GLN A 35 13.92 3.78 -24.05
N THR A 36 12.76 4.16 -24.61
CA THR A 36 12.01 5.35 -24.20
C THR A 36 11.31 5.21 -22.86
N GLU A 37 11.20 3.99 -22.32
CA GLU A 37 10.63 3.73 -20.98
C GLU A 37 11.71 3.84 -19.88
N ALA A 38 12.98 3.97 -20.23
CA ALA A 38 14.05 4.12 -19.24
C ALA A 38 13.97 5.49 -18.55
N PRO A 39 13.95 5.56 -17.20
CA PRO A 39 14.02 6.83 -16.49
C PRO A 39 15.33 7.58 -16.80
N ASP A 40 15.25 8.89 -17.01
CA ASP A 40 16.45 9.73 -17.09
C ASP A 40 16.96 10.03 -15.68
N LEU A 41 18.06 9.38 -15.30
CA LEU A 41 18.69 9.60 -14.01
C LEU A 41 19.58 10.85 -14.01
N GLY A 42 19.99 11.34 -15.18
CA GLY A 42 21.03 12.36 -15.30
C GLY A 42 22.37 11.92 -14.73
N THR A 43 23.28 12.88 -14.54
CA THR A 43 24.62 12.64 -13.96
C THR A 43 24.83 13.32 -12.61
N GLU A 44 23.91 14.23 -12.23
CA GLU A 44 23.99 14.98 -10.98
C GLU A 44 23.42 14.17 -9.82
N LEU A 45 24.12 14.22 -8.69
CA LEU A 45 23.70 13.59 -7.44
C LEU A 45 23.38 14.67 -6.42
N THR A 46 22.38 14.39 -5.58
CA THR A 46 22.02 15.21 -4.42
C THR A 46 22.22 14.41 -3.13
N PHE A 47 22.57 15.13 -2.07
CA PHE A 47 22.77 14.57 -0.73
C PHE A 47 21.58 14.95 0.15
N ILE A 48 21.00 13.98 0.83
CA ILE A 48 19.87 14.19 1.73
C ILE A 48 20.31 13.77 3.13
N LEU A 49 20.42 14.74 4.03
CA LEU A 49 20.87 14.55 5.41
C LEU A 49 19.65 14.56 6.33
N LEU A 50 19.46 13.48 7.07
CA LEU A 50 18.29 13.26 7.92
C LEU A 50 18.64 13.18 9.39
N GLY A 51 17.71 13.67 10.22
CA GLY A 51 17.77 13.67 11.68
C GLY A 51 18.17 15.01 12.28
N ASP A 52 17.82 15.20 13.55
CA ASP A 52 17.96 16.45 14.31
C ASP A 52 19.32 16.58 15.04
N GLY A 53 20.04 15.46 15.21
CA GLY A 53 21.35 15.42 15.88
C GLY A 53 22.48 16.16 15.12
N PRO A 54 23.71 16.18 15.67
CA PRO A 54 24.86 16.80 15.01
C PRO A 54 25.08 16.24 13.59
N LYS A 55 25.54 17.07 12.65
CA LYS A 55 25.72 16.65 11.23
C LYS A 55 26.54 15.36 11.05
N ALA A 56 27.52 15.11 11.91
CA ALA A 56 28.36 13.92 11.87
C ALA A 56 27.62 12.61 12.20
N SER A 57 26.47 12.67 12.89
CA SER A 57 25.62 11.53 13.22
C SER A 57 24.36 11.43 12.36
N ARG A 58 24.09 12.42 11.48
CA ARG A 58 22.94 12.41 10.57
C ARG A 58 23.13 11.36 9.48
N LYS A 59 22.06 10.64 9.14
CA LYS A 59 22.08 9.66 8.04
C LYS A 59 22.06 10.41 6.71
N THR A 60 22.96 10.06 5.80
CA THR A 60 23.05 10.70 4.48
C THR A 60 22.64 9.72 3.40
N PHE A 61 21.71 10.12 2.54
CA PHE A 61 21.37 9.43 1.30
C PHE A 61 21.95 10.19 0.12
N VAL A 62 22.43 9.47 -0.89
CA VAL A 62 22.92 10.04 -2.15
C VAL A 62 22.02 9.55 -3.26
N VAL A 63 21.39 10.47 -3.99
CA VAL A 63 20.29 10.17 -4.93
C VAL A 63 20.49 10.92 -6.24
N HIS A 64 20.10 10.32 -7.36
CA HIS A 64 20.08 11.00 -8.66
C HIS A 64 19.09 12.17 -8.64
N LYS A 65 19.60 13.36 -8.99
CA LYS A 65 18.85 14.62 -8.94
C LYS A 65 17.60 14.57 -9.82
N ASN A 66 17.74 14.17 -11.09
CA ASN A 66 16.62 14.12 -12.03
C ASN A 66 15.53 13.15 -11.57
N LEU A 67 15.92 11.98 -11.05
CA LEU A 67 14.98 10.98 -10.52
C LEU A 67 14.16 11.56 -9.36
N LEU A 68 14.83 12.19 -8.40
CA LEU A 68 14.18 12.74 -7.21
C LEU A 68 13.19 13.86 -7.57
N MET A 69 13.59 14.76 -8.47
CA MET A 69 12.74 15.85 -8.95
C MET A 69 11.54 15.37 -9.77
N THR A 70 11.69 14.27 -10.51
CA THR A 70 10.58 13.70 -11.30
C THR A 70 9.47 13.14 -10.40
N VAL A 71 9.84 12.72 -9.19
CA VAL A 71 8.93 12.07 -8.25
C VAL A 71 8.31 13.03 -7.23
N SER A 72 9.06 14.06 -6.83
CA SER A 72 8.71 14.94 -5.72
C SER A 72 8.73 16.40 -6.15
N GLY A 73 7.58 17.06 -6.03
CA GLY A 73 7.46 18.49 -6.30
C GLY A 73 8.29 19.33 -5.31
N PHE A 74 8.39 18.90 -4.05
CA PHE A 74 9.25 19.53 -3.04
C PHE A 74 10.71 19.60 -3.50
N PHE A 75 11.29 18.46 -3.91
CA PHE A 75 12.67 18.42 -4.38
C PHE A 75 12.83 19.12 -5.73
N ALA A 76 11.87 19.02 -6.64
CA ALA A 76 11.88 19.76 -7.90
C ALA A 76 11.97 21.27 -7.69
N MET A 77 11.13 21.82 -6.81
CA MET A 77 11.16 23.24 -6.45
C MET A 77 12.48 23.61 -5.78
N GLY A 78 12.93 22.85 -4.78
CA GLY A 78 14.15 23.16 -4.05
C GLY A 78 15.41 23.12 -4.93
N LEU A 79 15.55 22.12 -5.81
CA LEU A 79 16.73 21.89 -6.64
C LEU A 79 16.85 22.77 -7.88
N THR A 80 15.75 23.40 -8.30
CA THR A 80 15.72 24.33 -9.46
C THR A 80 15.67 25.80 -9.04
N SER A 81 15.48 26.06 -7.76
CA SER A 81 15.41 27.41 -7.21
C SER A 81 16.77 28.10 -7.12
N SER A 82 16.78 29.36 -6.72
CA SER A 82 17.99 30.09 -6.33
C SER A 82 18.37 29.87 -4.85
N PHE A 83 17.81 28.85 -4.19
CA PHE A 83 18.13 28.55 -2.79
C PHE A 83 19.48 27.83 -2.66
N LYS A 84 20.00 27.78 -1.43
CA LYS A 84 21.32 27.22 -1.12
C LYS A 84 21.40 25.73 -1.47
N GLU A 85 20.28 25.04 -1.43
CA GLU A 85 20.11 23.63 -1.73
C GLU A 85 20.39 23.35 -3.21
N ALA A 86 19.98 24.25 -4.10
CA ALA A 86 20.27 24.15 -5.54
C ALA A 86 21.76 24.36 -5.85
N GLU A 87 22.43 25.25 -5.09
CA GLU A 87 23.88 25.51 -5.25
C GLU A 87 24.74 24.42 -4.60
N SER A 88 24.38 23.98 -3.40
CA SER A 88 25.14 22.99 -2.62
C SER A 88 24.85 21.54 -3.00
N GLY A 89 23.67 21.26 -3.57
CA GLY A 89 23.17 19.90 -3.79
C GLY A 89 22.81 19.15 -2.52
N ILE A 90 22.72 19.83 -1.37
CA ILE A 90 22.48 19.26 -0.05
C ILE A 90 21.10 19.67 0.46
N PHE A 91 20.28 18.69 0.82
CA PHE A 91 19.00 18.86 1.51
C PHE A 91 19.13 18.38 2.95
N GLU A 92 18.88 19.26 3.91
CA GLU A 92 18.86 18.91 5.33
C GLU A 92 17.40 18.82 5.79
N MET A 93 17.00 17.65 6.30
CA MET A 93 15.63 17.38 6.76
C MET A 93 15.68 16.82 8.18
N GLU A 94 15.55 17.70 9.17
CA GLU A 94 15.83 17.36 10.57
C GLU A 94 14.73 16.51 11.21
N GLU A 95 13.48 16.74 10.78
CA GLU A 95 12.29 16.09 11.35
C GLU A 95 12.00 14.71 10.74
N GLU A 96 12.77 14.30 9.72
CA GLU A 96 12.51 13.07 9.00
C GLU A 96 13.18 11.86 9.61
N ASP A 97 12.39 10.79 9.75
CA ASP A 97 12.87 9.49 10.19
C ASP A 97 13.69 8.83 9.07
N PRO A 98 14.99 8.52 9.30
CA PRO A 98 15.84 7.97 8.27
C PRO A 98 15.49 6.55 7.80
N ASP A 99 14.66 5.81 8.53
CA ASP A 99 14.22 4.47 8.14
C ASP A 99 12.97 4.53 7.27
N VAL A 100 12.03 5.44 7.59
CA VAL A 100 10.88 5.75 6.72
C VAL A 100 11.36 6.31 5.38
N PHE A 101 12.33 7.23 5.42
CA PHE A 101 12.91 7.81 4.21
C PHE A 101 13.64 6.78 3.35
N SER A 102 14.29 5.78 3.97
CA SER A 102 14.94 4.69 3.23
C SER A 102 13.95 3.91 2.35
N ILE A 103 12.70 3.74 2.80
CA ILE A 103 11.66 3.06 2.03
C ILE A 103 11.22 3.93 0.85
N PHE A 104 11.09 5.24 1.05
CA PHE A 104 10.86 6.18 -0.06
C PHE A 104 11.98 6.08 -1.11
N ILE A 105 13.25 6.05 -0.68
CA ILE A 105 14.38 5.86 -1.58
C ILE A 105 14.30 4.53 -2.34
N HIS A 106 13.95 3.43 -1.69
CA HIS A 106 13.76 2.17 -2.42
C HIS A 106 12.61 2.28 -3.44
N TRP A 107 11.51 2.94 -3.07
CA TRP A 107 10.37 3.09 -3.97
C TRP A 107 10.73 3.91 -5.21
N ILE A 108 11.46 5.02 -5.10
CA ILE A 108 11.82 5.83 -6.29
C ILE A 108 12.71 5.05 -7.27
N TYR A 109 13.53 4.10 -6.80
CA TYR A 109 14.40 3.31 -7.67
C TYR A 109 13.75 2.03 -8.19
N PHE A 110 12.87 1.41 -7.42
CA PHE A 110 12.36 0.06 -7.71
C PHE A 110 10.85 0.01 -7.95
N ASN A 111 10.15 1.12 -7.78
CA ASN A 111 8.68 1.22 -7.85
C ASN A 111 7.98 0.21 -6.91
N ARG A 112 8.60 -0.08 -5.76
CA ARG A 112 8.12 -1.06 -4.77
C ARG A 112 8.36 -0.58 -3.35
N LEU A 113 7.38 -0.81 -2.48
CA LEU A 113 7.49 -0.56 -1.04
C LEU A 113 8.03 -1.83 -0.37
N PHE A 114 9.18 -1.72 0.28
CA PHE A 114 9.81 -2.83 1.00
C PHE A 114 9.50 -2.71 2.50
N THR A 115 8.23 -2.93 2.85
CA THR A 115 7.71 -2.80 4.23
C THR A 115 7.57 -4.14 4.95
N MET A 116 7.45 -5.23 4.20
CA MET A 116 7.34 -6.59 4.74
C MET A 116 8.69 -7.05 5.32
N LYS A 117 8.72 -7.47 6.59
CA LYS A 117 9.90 -8.11 7.19
C LYS A 117 9.92 -9.60 6.87
N THR A 118 11.12 -10.15 6.65
CA THR A 118 11.34 -11.56 6.25
C THR A 118 11.79 -12.47 7.39
N SER A 119 11.85 -11.98 8.63
CA SER A 119 12.32 -12.77 9.78
C SER A 119 11.16 -13.59 10.38
N PRO A 120 11.43 -14.74 11.03
CA PRO A 120 10.43 -15.46 11.81
C PRO A 120 10.57 -15.10 13.31
N SER A 121 10.50 -13.81 13.66
CA SER A 121 10.19 -13.43 15.05
C SER A 121 8.67 -13.43 15.24
N SER A 122 8.20 -13.55 16.48
CA SER A 122 6.78 -13.74 16.79
C SER A 122 5.85 -12.89 15.93
N ALA A 123 4.88 -13.52 15.25
CA ALA A 123 3.94 -12.88 14.31
C ALA A 123 3.17 -11.68 14.89
N THR A 124 3.23 -11.44 16.20
CA THR A 124 2.61 -10.29 16.87
C THR A 124 3.42 -9.00 16.74
N ASP A 125 4.75 -9.08 16.62
CA ASP A 125 5.63 -7.90 16.68
C ASP A 125 5.93 -7.35 15.27
N GLU A 126 6.01 -8.22 14.27
CA GLU A 126 6.33 -7.82 12.88
C GLU A 126 5.16 -7.12 12.18
N ASP A 127 3.94 -7.64 12.37
CA ASP A 127 2.73 -6.96 11.89
C ASP A 127 2.58 -5.59 12.54
N SER A 128 3.03 -5.44 13.79
CA SER A 128 2.97 -4.17 14.50
C SER A 128 3.78 -3.08 13.79
N GLU A 129 5.00 -3.38 13.37
CA GLU A 129 5.92 -2.40 12.81
C GLU A 129 5.53 -1.95 11.40
N GLU A 130 5.05 -2.86 10.54
CA GLU A 130 4.57 -2.49 9.21
C GLU A 130 3.34 -1.58 9.30
N TRP A 131 2.38 -1.90 10.19
CA TRP A 131 1.24 -1.04 10.46
C TRP A 131 1.64 0.32 11.04
N ASP A 132 2.72 0.39 11.82
CA ASP A 132 3.20 1.68 12.34
C ASP A 132 3.94 2.49 11.25
N CYS A 133 4.48 1.82 10.23
CA CYS A 133 5.26 2.43 9.15
C CYS A 133 4.37 3.06 8.05
N LEU A 134 3.30 2.38 7.61
CA LEU A 134 2.45 2.82 6.50
C LEU A 134 1.90 4.26 6.63
N PRO A 135 1.31 4.70 7.76
CA PRO A 135 0.82 6.07 7.85
C PRO A 135 1.96 7.10 7.83
N ARG A 136 3.15 6.74 8.34
CA ARG A 136 4.35 7.59 8.31
C ARG A 136 4.91 7.74 6.88
N LEU A 137 4.80 6.71 6.05
CA LEU A 137 5.14 6.80 4.63
C LEU A 137 4.18 7.73 3.90
N TYR A 138 2.87 7.66 4.17
CA TYR A 138 1.91 8.55 3.54
C TYR A 138 2.18 10.02 3.90
N THR A 139 2.39 10.33 5.19
CA THR A 139 2.70 11.69 5.66
C THR A 139 4.05 12.20 5.19
N LEU A 140 5.03 11.31 4.98
CA LEU A 140 6.26 11.65 4.25
C LEU A 140 5.93 12.05 2.80
N GLY A 141 5.09 11.30 2.11
CA GLY A 141 4.64 11.62 0.75
C GLY A 141 3.92 12.97 0.64
N GLU A 142 3.15 13.36 1.66
CA GLU A 142 2.53 14.70 1.75
C GLU A 142 3.59 15.79 1.84
N ARG A 143 4.55 15.67 2.76
CA ARG A 143 5.63 16.65 2.95
C ARG A 143 6.55 16.78 1.75
N LEU A 144 6.81 15.66 1.07
CA LEU A 144 7.63 15.62 -0.13
C LEU A 144 6.86 16.00 -1.40
N ASP A 145 5.57 16.27 -1.34
CA ASP A 145 4.74 16.50 -2.53
C ASP A 145 4.95 15.39 -3.59
N ALA A 146 4.75 14.13 -3.16
CA ALA A 146 5.01 12.93 -3.94
C ALA A 146 3.71 12.10 -4.14
N PRO A 147 2.77 12.56 -4.98
CA PRO A 147 1.44 11.94 -5.12
C PRO A 147 1.50 10.47 -5.55
N ARG A 148 2.40 10.13 -6.48
CA ARG A 148 2.56 8.75 -6.94
C ARG A 148 3.00 7.79 -5.83
N PHE A 149 3.80 8.29 -4.88
CA PHE A 149 4.23 7.54 -3.72
C PHE A 149 3.08 7.36 -2.73
N LYS A 150 2.29 8.41 -2.47
CA LYS A 150 1.09 8.33 -1.63
C LYS A 150 0.10 7.28 -2.14
N ASP A 151 -0.12 7.24 -3.46
CA ASP A 151 -0.97 6.22 -4.10
C ASP A 151 -0.42 4.80 -3.90
N ALA A 152 0.90 4.62 -3.98
CA ALA A 152 1.54 3.33 -3.70
C ALA A 152 1.33 2.91 -2.23
N VAL A 153 1.40 3.85 -1.29
CA VAL A 153 1.15 3.59 0.14
C VAL A 153 -0.32 3.23 0.40
N ILE A 154 -1.26 3.87 -0.28
CA ILE A 154 -2.69 3.51 -0.23
C ILE A 154 -2.91 2.08 -0.72
N SER A 155 -2.35 1.75 -1.89
CA SER A 155 -2.43 0.40 -2.45
C SER A 155 -1.83 -0.65 -1.49
N ALA A 156 -0.64 -0.39 -0.95
CA ALA A 156 0.01 -1.29 0.02
C ALA A 156 -0.80 -1.43 1.32
N THR A 157 -1.44 -0.36 1.80
CA THR A 157 -2.33 -0.42 2.97
C THR A 157 -3.51 -1.35 2.70
N ILE A 158 -4.15 -1.22 1.54
CA ILE A 158 -5.28 -2.08 1.14
C ILE A 158 -4.83 -3.53 0.94
N GLU A 159 -3.65 -3.76 0.37
CA GLU A 159 -3.04 -5.10 0.24
C GLU A 159 -2.82 -5.73 1.62
N LYS A 160 -2.23 -5.00 2.57
CA LYS A 160 -1.99 -5.48 3.94
C LYS A 160 -3.28 -5.79 4.68
N VAL A 161 -4.32 -4.96 4.54
CA VAL A 161 -5.66 -5.24 5.07
C VAL A 161 -6.22 -6.55 4.50
N LYS A 162 -6.09 -6.75 3.17
CA LYS A 162 -6.57 -7.97 2.50
C LYS A 162 -5.78 -9.20 2.91
N GLU A 163 -4.47 -9.09 3.12
CA GLU A 163 -3.62 -10.21 3.54
C GLU A 163 -3.88 -10.60 5.01
N SER A 164 -3.80 -9.63 5.92
CA SER A 164 -3.89 -9.87 7.36
C SER A 164 -5.33 -10.03 7.86
N GLN A 165 -6.32 -9.53 7.10
CA GLN A 165 -7.73 -9.44 7.53
C GLN A 165 -7.90 -8.61 8.81
N VAL A 166 -6.99 -7.66 9.07
CA VAL A 166 -6.99 -6.71 10.20
C VAL A 166 -7.20 -5.29 9.67
N MET A 167 -8.02 -4.50 10.38
CA MET A 167 -8.22 -3.07 10.09
C MET A 167 -7.34 -2.22 11.00
N PRO A 168 -6.66 -1.19 10.47
CA PRO A 168 -6.02 -0.19 11.31
C PRO A 168 -7.09 0.61 12.05
N ASP A 169 -6.92 0.75 13.37
CA ASP A 169 -7.93 1.28 14.29
C ASP A 169 -7.36 2.27 15.33
N ASN A 170 -6.14 2.74 15.09
CA ASN A 170 -5.38 3.65 15.95
C ASN A 170 -4.59 4.71 15.15
N TRP A 171 -5.03 5.01 13.93
CA TRP A 171 -4.30 5.92 13.02
C TRP A 171 -4.92 7.31 12.96
N ALA A 172 -6.18 7.48 13.37
CA ALA A 172 -6.94 8.70 13.14
C ALA A 172 -6.21 9.93 13.68
N THR A 173 -5.78 9.92 14.96
CA THR A 173 -5.07 11.04 15.57
C THR A 173 -3.81 11.42 14.80
N TYR A 174 -2.93 10.45 14.51
CA TYR A 174 -1.68 10.72 13.81
C TYR A 174 -1.92 11.27 12.40
N VAL A 175 -2.78 10.62 11.63
CA VAL A 175 -3.03 11.01 10.23
C VAL A 175 -3.67 12.38 10.15
N TYR A 176 -4.65 12.69 10.99
CA TYR A 176 -5.31 14.00 10.96
C TYR A 176 -4.40 15.14 11.43
N GLN A 177 -3.45 14.87 12.34
CA GLN A 177 -2.48 15.88 12.77
C GLN A 177 -1.37 16.13 11.74
N ASN A 178 -1.11 15.19 10.83
CA ASN A 178 0.04 15.22 9.91
C ASN A 178 -0.36 15.29 8.41
N THR A 179 -1.63 15.52 8.12
CA THR A 179 -2.13 15.69 6.74
C THR A 179 -3.11 16.85 6.67
N VAL A 180 -3.51 17.28 5.48
CA VAL A 180 -4.57 18.29 5.28
C VAL A 180 -5.69 17.68 4.44
N ALA A 181 -6.94 18.07 4.72
CA ALA A 181 -8.08 17.63 3.92
C ALA A 181 -8.18 18.39 2.59
N PRO A 182 -8.65 17.76 1.50
CA PRO A 182 -8.93 16.33 1.36
C PRO A 182 -7.65 15.52 1.10
N CYS A 183 -7.51 14.34 1.71
CA CYS A 183 -6.45 13.39 1.35
C CYS A 183 -6.97 11.94 1.30
N GLY A 184 -6.32 11.10 0.49
CA GLY A 184 -6.72 9.72 0.25
C GLY A 184 -6.75 8.87 1.52
N LEU A 185 -5.73 9.02 2.38
CA LEU A 185 -5.60 8.20 3.59
C LEU A 185 -6.69 8.51 4.63
N ARG A 186 -7.07 9.79 4.81
CA ARG A 186 -8.20 10.15 5.68
C ARG A 186 -9.49 9.48 5.22
N ARG A 187 -9.79 9.55 3.92
CA ARG A 187 -10.98 8.89 3.33
C ARG A 187 -10.95 7.37 3.56
N LEU A 188 -9.79 6.75 3.37
CA LEU A 188 -9.62 5.30 3.56
C LEU A 188 -9.85 4.87 5.01
N ILE A 189 -9.26 5.59 5.99
CA ILE A 189 -9.43 5.28 7.42
C ILE A 189 -10.89 5.47 7.85
N VAL A 190 -11.54 6.52 7.36
CA VAL A 190 -12.97 6.75 7.60
C VAL A 190 -13.80 5.58 7.06
N ASP A 191 -13.55 5.14 5.82
CA ASP A 191 -14.26 3.99 5.25
C ASP A 191 -13.99 2.69 6.01
N PHE A 192 -12.76 2.44 6.48
CA PHE A 192 -12.47 1.30 7.35
C PHE A 192 -13.35 1.34 8.61
N HIS A 193 -13.47 2.48 9.29
CA HIS A 193 -14.25 2.58 10.52
C HIS A 193 -15.77 2.49 10.29
N VAL A 194 -16.27 3.06 9.20
CA VAL A 194 -17.70 3.07 8.86
C VAL A 194 -18.14 1.70 8.37
N PHE A 195 -17.42 1.07 7.44
CA PHE A 195 -17.87 -0.16 6.78
C PHE A 195 -17.36 -1.43 7.46
N ALA A 196 -16.19 -1.42 8.09
CA ALA A 196 -15.73 -2.62 8.78
C ALA A 196 -16.64 -2.92 9.97
N HIS A 197 -16.96 -4.20 10.11
CA HIS A 197 -17.83 -4.70 11.18
C HIS A 197 -19.16 -3.94 11.31
N GLN A 198 -19.68 -3.34 10.23
CA GLN A 198 -20.93 -2.57 10.21
C GLN A 198 -20.90 -1.38 11.18
N GLY A 199 -19.83 -0.59 11.16
CA GLY A 199 -19.66 0.61 11.99
C GLY A 199 -19.31 0.34 13.45
N LYS A 200 -19.07 -0.92 13.83
CA LYS A 200 -18.74 -1.27 15.22
C LYS A 200 -17.42 -0.65 15.69
N LEU A 201 -16.51 -0.32 14.79
CA LEU A 201 -15.26 0.35 15.14
C LEU A 201 -15.51 1.77 15.67
N LEU A 202 -16.61 2.43 15.32
CA LEU A 202 -16.94 3.78 15.83
C LEU A 202 -17.58 3.76 17.23
N LYS A 203 -17.86 2.59 17.80
CA LYS A 203 -18.48 2.50 19.12
C LYS A 203 -17.44 2.75 20.20
N LYS A 204 -17.75 3.62 21.18
CA LYS A 204 -16.91 3.79 22.38
C LYS A 204 -16.54 2.44 23.02
N GLY A 205 -15.26 2.22 23.29
CA GLY A 205 -14.65 0.98 23.76
C GLY A 205 -14.24 -0.02 22.66
N ALA A 206 -14.44 0.31 21.38
CA ALA A 206 -14.17 -0.59 20.27
C ALA A 206 -12.74 -0.50 19.70
N CYS A 207 -12.05 0.63 19.83
CA CYS A 207 -10.66 0.79 19.42
C CYS A 207 -10.12 2.12 19.95
N PRO A 208 -8.78 2.33 19.91
CA PRO A 208 -8.18 3.61 20.28
C PRO A 208 -8.82 4.81 19.57
N ASP A 209 -9.05 4.72 18.26
CA ASP A 209 -9.65 5.80 17.46
C ASP A 209 -11.10 6.13 17.90
N ALA A 210 -11.81 5.22 18.57
CA ALA A 210 -13.18 5.44 19.06
C ALA A 210 -13.26 5.87 20.53
N ASP A 211 -12.21 5.61 21.32
CA ASP A 211 -12.16 6.00 22.72
C ASP A 211 -11.79 7.48 22.87
N GLU A 212 -10.87 7.96 22.03
CA GLU A 212 -10.38 9.34 22.00
C GLU A 212 -10.32 9.87 20.56
N PRO A 213 -11.48 10.05 19.89
CA PRO A 213 -11.50 10.41 18.48
C PRO A 213 -11.00 11.84 18.26
N GLU A 214 -10.16 12.01 17.25
CA GLU A 214 -9.85 13.33 16.68
C GLU A 214 -11.15 13.99 16.17
N GLY A 215 -11.33 15.28 16.44
CA GLY A 215 -12.61 15.97 16.18
C GLY A 215 -13.01 15.96 14.70
N ASP A 216 -12.06 16.20 13.81
CA ASP A 216 -12.27 16.20 12.35
C ASP A 216 -12.53 14.78 11.83
N PHE A 217 -11.86 13.77 12.39
CA PHE A 217 -12.13 12.37 12.05
C PHE A 217 -13.56 11.97 12.39
N LEU A 218 -14.05 12.36 13.57
CA LEU A 218 -15.43 12.08 13.96
C LEU A 218 -16.43 12.76 13.02
N GLN A 219 -16.16 14.00 12.60
CA GLN A 219 -17.01 14.72 11.65
C GLN A 219 -17.05 14.03 10.28
N ASP A 220 -15.90 13.64 9.74
CA ASP A 220 -15.81 12.92 8.47
C ASP A 220 -16.51 11.55 8.54
N ALA A 221 -16.33 10.82 9.64
CA ALA A 221 -17.01 9.55 9.87
C ALA A 221 -18.54 9.71 9.96
N MET A 222 -19.02 10.75 10.66
CA MET A 222 -20.45 11.06 10.73
C MET A 222 -21.03 11.43 9.37
N ALA A 223 -20.34 12.30 8.60
CA ALA A 223 -20.74 12.66 7.25
C ALA A 223 -20.81 11.41 6.35
N ARG A 224 -19.78 10.56 6.42
CA ARG A 224 -19.72 9.33 5.65
C ARG A 224 -20.82 8.33 6.01
N MET A 225 -21.18 8.22 7.29
CA MET A 225 -22.32 7.40 7.73
C MET A 225 -23.65 7.91 7.17
N VAL A 226 -23.86 9.23 7.10
CA VAL A 226 -25.05 9.84 6.49
C VAL A 226 -25.11 9.52 5.01
N ASP A 227 -24.01 9.72 4.29
CA ASP A 227 -23.93 9.45 2.84
C ASP A 227 -24.15 7.98 2.50
N ALA A 228 -23.59 7.08 3.31
CA ALA A 228 -23.75 5.66 3.13
C ALA A 228 -25.16 5.17 3.50
N GLY A 229 -25.83 5.82 4.45
CA GLY A 229 -27.16 5.49 4.91
C GLY A 229 -27.29 4.02 5.35
N HIS A 230 -28.39 3.36 4.95
CA HIS A 230 -28.65 1.97 5.33
C HIS A 230 -27.67 0.96 4.73
N SER A 231 -26.89 1.34 3.70
CA SER A 231 -25.99 0.40 3.00
C SER A 231 -24.90 -0.17 3.92
N VAL A 232 -24.43 0.60 4.91
CA VAL A 232 -23.40 0.22 5.90
C VAL A 232 -23.81 -0.99 6.74
N PHE A 233 -25.13 -1.15 6.97
CA PHE A 233 -25.67 -2.16 7.89
C PHE A 233 -26.05 -3.47 7.19
N THR A 234 -25.82 -3.57 5.88
CA THR A 234 -26.16 -4.77 5.11
C THR A 234 -24.95 -5.70 4.97
N THR A 235 -25.17 -7.01 4.99
CA THR A 235 -24.12 -8.02 4.74
C THR A 235 -23.66 -8.06 3.28
N ALA A 236 -24.35 -7.36 2.38
CA ALA A 236 -24.03 -7.24 0.97
C ALA A 236 -23.20 -5.98 0.63
N ALA A 237 -22.83 -5.17 1.63
CA ALA A 237 -22.02 -3.98 1.41
C ALA A 237 -20.68 -4.39 0.79
N GLN A 238 -20.43 -3.91 -0.43
CA GLN A 238 -19.10 -3.98 -1.02
C GLN A 238 -18.19 -3.07 -0.20
N MET A 239 -17.01 -3.59 0.15
CA MET A 239 -16.01 -2.77 0.82
C MET A 239 -15.59 -1.64 -0.13
N PRO A 240 -15.73 -0.36 0.24
CA PRO A 240 -15.40 0.76 -0.65
C PRO A 240 -13.96 0.70 -1.22
N TRP A 241 -13.02 0.15 -0.46
CA TRP A 241 -11.63 -0.10 -0.86
C TRP A 241 -11.41 -1.36 -1.71
N ALA A 242 -12.45 -1.87 -2.38
CA ALA A 242 -12.29 -2.90 -3.39
C ALA A 242 -11.36 -2.41 -4.53
N ASN A 243 -11.51 -1.14 -4.93
CA ASN A 243 -10.68 -0.46 -5.91
C ASN A 243 -9.78 0.60 -5.22
N PRO A 244 -8.45 0.40 -5.14
CA PRO A 244 -7.55 1.39 -4.54
C PRO A 244 -7.59 2.77 -5.20
N CYS A 245 -7.87 2.82 -6.51
CA CYS A 245 -7.89 4.08 -7.27
C CYS A 245 -8.94 5.07 -6.75
N ASP A 246 -9.98 4.61 -6.05
CA ASP A 246 -10.98 5.48 -5.46
C ASP A 246 -10.36 6.38 -4.37
N TYR A 247 -9.19 6.02 -3.83
CA TYR A 247 -8.45 6.75 -2.80
C TYR A 247 -7.18 7.43 -3.34
N HIS A 248 -6.79 7.15 -4.58
CA HIS A 248 -5.60 7.72 -5.21
C HIS A 248 -5.81 9.17 -5.65
N GLU A 249 -4.72 9.88 -5.90
CA GLU A 249 -4.71 11.30 -6.29
C GLU A 249 -4.66 11.54 -7.81
N HIS A 250 -4.47 10.49 -8.61
CA HIS A 250 -4.45 10.59 -10.07
C HIS A 250 -5.83 10.93 -10.71
N GLY A 251 -6.91 10.97 -9.92
CA GLY A 251 -8.25 11.29 -10.42
C GLY A 251 -8.70 10.36 -11.55
N GLU A 252 -9.14 10.95 -12.67
CA GLU A 252 -9.57 10.20 -13.87
C GLU A 252 -8.41 9.73 -14.76
N GLU A 253 -7.17 10.13 -14.46
CA GLU A 253 -6.00 9.66 -15.21
C GLU A 253 -5.75 8.17 -14.98
N VAL A 254 -5.06 7.55 -15.93
CA VAL A 254 -4.68 6.13 -15.81
C VAL A 254 -3.78 5.95 -14.60
N CYS A 255 -4.18 5.07 -13.69
CA CYS A 255 -3.41 4.76 -12.50
C CYS A 255 -2.00 4.29 -12.88
N HIS A 256 -0.98 5.04 -12.42
CA HIS A 256 0.43 4.80 -12.72
C HIS A 256 1.01 3.54 -12.07
N LEU A 257 0.23 2.82 -11.25
CA LEU A 257 0.63 1.56 -10.63
C LEU A 257 0.20 0.34 -11.46
N VAL A 258 -0.64 0.53 -12.48
CA VAL A 258 -1.17 -0.57 -13.32
C VAL A 258 -0.11 -1.13 -14.26
N GLU A 259 0.94 -0.37 -14.58
CA GLU A 259 1.95 -0.77 -15.57
C GLU A 259 2.90 -1.91 -15.13
N ASP A 260 2.96 -2.23 -13.83
CA ASP A 260 3.86 -3.27 -13.29
C ASP A 260 3.16 -4.57 -12.86
N SER A 261 1.84 -4.59 -12.87
CA SER A 261 1.06 -5.81 -12.72
C SER A 261 0.62 -6.22 -14.12
N GLY A 262 1.15 -7.33 -14.64
CA GLY A 262 0.81 -7.87 -15.97
C GLY A 262 -0.64 -8.35 -16.13
N VAL A 263 -1.59 -7.70 -15.47
CA VAL A 263 -3.02 -7.96 -15.49
C VAL A 263 -3.67 -6.86 -16.31
N ALA A 264 -3.91 -7.18 -17.59
CA ALA A 264 -4.80 -6.40 -18.42
C ALA A 264 -6.14 -6.24 -17.69
N SER A 265 -6.61 -4.99 -17.59
CA SER A 265 -7.98 -4.67 -17.20
C SER A 265 -8.94 -5.38 -18.15
N LEU A 266 -9.64 -6.37 -17.63
CA LEU A 266 -10.90 -6.86 -18.19
C LEU A 266 -11.94 -6.74 -17.08
N GLY A 267 -12.97 -5.97 -17.38
CA GLY A 267 -14.01 -5.65 -16.43
C GLY A 267 -14.75 -6.86 -15.87
N SER A 268 -15.43 -6.57 -14.76
CA SER A 268 -16.49 -7.32 -14.08
C SER A 268 -16.09 -8.42 -13.09
N SER A 269 -16.48 -8.13 -11.84
CA SER A 269 -17.11 -9.05 -10.88
C SER A 269 -16.24 -10.17 -10.30
N SER A 270 -15.38 -9.78 -9.36
CA SER A 270 -14.88 -10.70 -8.33
C SER A 270 -15.74 -10.57 -7.08
N THR A 271 -16.71 -11.47 -6.90
CA THR A 271 -17.38 -11.69 -5.62
C THR A 271 -16.42 -12.40 -4.68
N LEU A 272 -15.84 -11.66 -3.72
CA LEU A 272 -15.06 -12.26 -2.64
C LEU A 272 -16.00 -12.92 -1.61
N PRO A 273 -15.67 -14.13 -1.11
CA PRO A 273 -16.43 -14.74 -0.04
C PRO A 273 -16.26 -13.97 1.28
N SER A 274 -17.39 -13.71 1.93
CA SER A 274 -17.53 -13.07 3.24
C SER A 274 -16.88 -13.92 4.34
N THR A 275 -15.56 -13.76 4.54
CA THR A 275 -14.85 -14.35 5.68
C THR A 275 -14.75 -13.28 6.78
N PRO A 276 -15.03 -13.61 8.05
CA PRO A 276 -15.02 -12.62 9.12
C PRO A 276 -13.60 -12.10 9.40
N LEU A 277 -13.41 -10.79 9.19
CA LEU A 277 -12.22 -10.02 9.54
C LEU A 277 -11.94 -10.09 11.06
N ARG A 278 -10.67 -10.05 11.46
CA ARG A 278 -10.26 -10.08 12.88
C ARG A 278 -9.87 -8.69 13.38
N ARG A 279 -10.20 -8.40 14.64
CA ARG A 279 -9.80 -7.17 15.35
C ARG A 279 -8.32 -7.24 15.75
N SER A 280 -7.62 -6.11 15.71
CA SER A 280 -6.26 -5.97 16.24
C SER A 280 -6.24 -6.31 17.74
N THR A 281 -5.32 -7.19 18.16
CA THR A 281 -5.12 -7.56 19.56
C THR A 281 -3.81 -7.01 20.11
N ARG A 282 -3.55 -5.70 19.96
CA ARG A 282 -2.42 -5.08 20.69
C ARG A 282 -2.82 -4.83 22.13
N ARG A 283 -2.04 -5.38 23.08
CA ARG A 283 -2.06 -4.94 24.48
C ARG A 283 -1.20 -3.69 24.58
N THR A 284 -1.77 -2.60 25.06
CA THR A 284 -1.03 -1.39 25.39
C THR A 284 0.04 -1.71 26.45
N PRO A 285 1.28 -1.23 26.30
CA PRO A 285 2.22 -1.22 27.42
C PRO A 285 1.70 -0.21 28.45
N HIS A 286 1.46 -0.69 29.68
CA HIS A 286 1.16 0.16 30.82
C HIS A 286 2.27 1.21 30.98
N ALA A 287 1.88 2.48 31.01
CA ALA A 287 2.76 3.57 31.41
C ALA A 287 3.34 3.26 32.80
N ALA A 288 4.66 3.12 32.89
CA ALA A 288 5.36 3.14 34.17
C ALA A 288 5.40 4.60 34.65
N SER A 289 4.65 4.92 35.70
CA SER A 289 4.82 6.17 36.44
C SER A 289 6.14 6.13 37.22
N LEU A 290 6.90 7.22 37.04
CA LEU A 290 7.97 7.80 37.89
C LEU A 290 9.00 6.86 38.53
#